data_AF-A0A0F9C0V5-F1
#
_entry.id   AF-A0A0F9C0V5-F1
#
_cell.length_a   1.000
_cell.length_b   1.000
_cell.length_c   1.000
_cell.angle_alpha   90.00
_cell.angle_beta   90.00
_cell.angle_gamma   90.00
#
_symmetry.space_group_name_H-M   'P 1'
#
loop_
_entity.id
_entity.type
_entity.pdbx_description
1 polymer ?
#
loop_
_entity_poly.entity_id
_entity_poly.type
_entity_poly.pdbx_seq_one_letter_code
_entity_poly.pdbx_strand_id
1 'polypeptide(L)'
;IFTGTLYCSAARRQSSYSGVMLTTSCPIRPTFTGSSPYAVATVTISRSRQRRCPLVLTPHPGEFSRLTDRTVKAIQSDRIGAAIDAVTSWADPAGSSPILVLKGAGTVVTDGRRVFVNGTGNPGMATGGTGDVLTGLIAAVIGQGLAPFDAACLGVHVHGAAGDLAAEELGEASLTAVDLIDLLPEALARDDT
;
A
#
# COMPACT_ATOMS: atom_id res chain seq x y z
N ILE A 1 12.09 -13.10 7.14
CA ILE A 1 13.23 -12.20 6.85
C ILE A 1 13.90 -12.71 5.57
N PHE A 2 13.53 -12.16 4.42
CA PHE A 2 14.24 -12.36 3.15
C PHE A 2 14.40 -10.98 2.52
N THR A 3 15.59 -10.41 2.65
CA THR A 3 15.99 -9.14 2.05
C THR A 3 16.49 -9.42 0.63
N GLY A 4 15.59 -9.40 -0.35
CA GLY A 4 15.91 -9.46 -1.77
C GLY A 4 15.96 -8.05 -2.36
N THR A 5 17.15 -7.54 -2.66
CA THR A 5 17.35 -6.25 -3.32
C THR A 5 17.02 -6.37 -4.82
N LEU A 6 15.88 -5.81 -5.26
CA LEU A 6 15.59 -5.65 -6.69
C LEU A 6 16.35 -4.43 -7.23
N TYR A 7 17.38 -4.72 -8.04
CA TYR A 7 18.29 -3.76 -8.63
C TYR A 7 17.62 -3.09 -9.85
N CYS A 8 17.13 -1.86 -9.71
CA CYS A 8 16.80 -1.01 -10.86
C CYS A 8 17.99 -0.07 -11.12
N SER A 9 18.79 -0.40 -12.15
CA SER A 9 19.99 0.32 -12.52
C SER A 9 19.71 1.79 -12.88
N ALA A 10 20.17 2.72 -12.02
CA ALA A 10 20.77 3.99 -12.41
C ALA A 10 21.61 4.52 -11.22
N ALA A 11 22.89 4.76 -11.48
CA ALA A 11 23.92 4.94 -10.47
C ALA A 11 23.87 6.32 -9.73
N ARG A 12 24.22 6.25 -8.44
CA ARG A 12 24.80 7.26 -7.52
C ARG A 12 23.88 8.04 -6.55
N ARG A 13 24.36 8.01 -5.30
CA ARG A 13 23.96 8.63 -4.01
C ARG A 13 22.60 8.21 -3.42
N GLN A 14 22.71 7.52 -2.28
CA GLN A 14 21.66 6.76 -1.62
C GLN A 14 21.19 7.48 -0.34
N SER A 15 19.87 7.57 -0.17
CA SER A 15 19.24 7.68 1.14
C SER A 15 18.15 6.61 1.16
N SER A 16 18.33 5.60 2.01
CA SER A 16 17.48 4.41 2.05
C SER A 16 16.26 4.65 2.95
N TYR A 17 15.06 4.43 2.42
CA TYR A 17 13.81 4.49 3.20
C TYR A 17 13.10 3.14 3.15
N SER A 18 12.52 2.72 4.29
CA SER A 18 11.72 1.50 4.41
C SER A 18 10.26 1.82 4.09
N GLY A 19 9.69 1.11 3.13
CA GLY A 19 8.28 1.17 2.75
C GLY A 19 7.98 0.02 1.78
N VAL A 20 6.78 -0.54 1.86
CA VAL A 20 6.36 -1.63 0.97
C VAL A 20 5.86 -1.03 -0.36
N MET A 21 6.39 -1.52 -1.48
CA MET A 21 6.20 -1.00 -2.82
C MET A 21 5.66 -2.10 -3.71
N LEU A 22 4.51 -1.85 -4.36
CA LEU A 22 3.99 -2.74 -5.39
C LEU A 22 4.28 -2.15 -6.76
N THR A 23 5.09 -2.85 -7.55
CA THR A 23 5.33 -2.56 -8.97
C THR A 23 4.50 -3.49 -9.82
N THR A 24 3.68 -2.95 -10.71
CA THR A 24 2.81 -3.76 -11.56
C THR A 24 3.47 -3.89 -12.93
N SER A 25 3.98 -5.11 -13.21
CA SER A 25 4.59 -5.58 -14.46
C SER A 25 5.58 -4.63 -15.16
N CYS A 26 6.88 -4.85 -14.93
CA CYS A 26 7.95 -4.36 -15.80
C CYS A 26 8.14 -5.39 -16.95
N PRO A 27 8.31 -4.99 -18.22
CA PRO A 27 8.53 -5.92 -19.35
C PRO A 27 9.96 -6.51 -19.37
N ILE A 28 10.69 -6.48 -18.25
CA ILE A 28 11.97 -7.16 -18.13
C ILE A 28 11.65 -8.61 -17.77
N ARG A 29 11.74 -9.49 -18.77
CA ARG A 29 11.61 -10.95 -18.60
C ARG A 29 12.58 -11.40 -17.50
N PRO A 30 12.11 -11.72 -16.28
CA PRO A 30 12.99 -12.26 -15.26
C PRO A 30 13.32 -13.68 -15.70
N THR A 31 14.58 -13.98 -15.96
CA THR A 31 15.00 -15.38 -16.03
C THR A 31 14.90 -15.96 -14.63
N PHE A 32 13.75 -16.58 -14.33
CA PHE A 32 13.55 -17.35 -13.10
C PHE A 32 12.93 -18.70 -13.46
N THR A 33 13.69 -19.75 -13.16
CA THR A 33 13.21 -21.13 -13.07
C THR A 33 12.40 -21.25 -11.78
N GLY A 34 11.06 -21.24 -11.87
CA GLY A 34 10.18 -21.42 -10.72
C GLY A 34 8.95 -20.51 -10.79
N SER A 35 7.78 -21.11 -10.78
CA SER A 35 6.46 -20.56 -11.08
C SER A 35 5.90 -19.60 -10.02
N SER A 36 5.90 -18.29 -10.29
CA SER A 36 4.83 -17.34 -9.89
C SER A 36 5.05 -15.99 -10.60
N PRO A 37 4.09 -15.46 -11.37
CA PRO A 37 4.21 -14.16 -12.03
C PRO A 37 4.06 -12.95 -11.07
N TYR A 38 3.80 -13.18 -9.78
CA TYR A 38 3.54 -12.13 -8.79
C TYR A 38 4.71 -12.01 -7.82
N ALA A 39 5.52 -10.95 -7.98
CA ALA A 39 6.60 -10.63 -7.06
C ALA A 39 6.21 -9.40 -6.21
N VAL A 40 5.93 -9.63 -4.92
CA VAL A 40 5.89 -8.56 -3.91
C VAL A 40 7.34 -8.30 -3.50
N ALA A 41 7.84 -7.09 -3.71
CA ALA A 41 9.23 -6.74 -3.45
C ALA A 41 9.31 -5.54 -2.50
N THR A 42 10.08 -5.67 -1.42
CA THR A 42 10.49 -4.50 -0.64
C THR A 42 11.53 -3.73 -1.45
N VAL A 43 11.09 -2.68 -2.12
CA VAL A 43 11.99 -1.82 -2.91
C VAL A 43 12.51 -0.69 -2.04
N THR A 44 13.83 -0.56 -1.95
CA THR A 44 14.44 0.68 -1.47
C THR A 44 14.15 1.78 -2.48
N ILE A 45 13.39 2.81 -2.07
CA ILE A 45 13.09 3.96 -2.93
C ILE A 45 14.41 4.68 -3.23
N SER A 46 14.98 4.43 -4.41
CA SER A 46 15.91 5.37 -5.02
C SER A 46 15.08 6.47 -5.69
N ARG A 47 15.52 7.73 -5.63
CA ARG A 47 14.90 8.86 -6.35
C ARG A 47 15.11 8.73 -7.87
N SER A 48 14.67 7.62 -8.46
CA SER A 48 14.53 7.46 -9.90
C SER A 48 13.42 8.39 -10.38
N ARG A 49 13.76 9.35 -11.24
CA ARG A 49 12.80 10.31 -11.81
C ARG A 49 11.93 9.73 -12.92
N GLN A 50 12.13 8.48 -13.35
CA GLN A 50 11.31 7.86 -14.39
C GLN A 50 10.72 6.57 -13.86
N ARG A 51 9.38 6.49 -13.84
CA ARG A 51 8.64 5.28 -13.49
C ARG A 51 8.20 4.56 -14.75
N ARG A 52 8.54 3.28 -14.84
CA ARG A 52 8.14 2.41 -15.97
C ARG A 52 6.87 1.60 -15.69
N CYS A 53 6.38 1.62 -14.46
CA CYS A 53 5.20 0.89 -14.01
C CYS A 53 4.42 1.71 -12.97
N PRO A 54 3.11 1.46 -12.82
CA PRO A 54 2.33 1.98 -11.71
C PRO A 54 2.95 1.55 -10.37
N LEU A 55 2.96 2.49 -9.43
CA LEU A 55 3.55 2.36 -8.11
C LEU A 55 2.46 2.61 -7.06
N VAL A 56 2.21 1.62 -6.19
CA VAL A 56 1.39 1.79 -4.98
C VAL A 56 2.31 1.82 -3.75
N LEU A 57 2.13 2.84 -2.90
CA LEU A 57 2.85 3.05 -1.65
C LEU A 57 1.88 2.94 -0.48
N THR A 58 2.19 2.13 0.54
CA THR A 58 1.31 1.90 1.70
C THR A 58 1.93 2.33 3.04
N PRO A 59 2.39 3.60 3.21
CA PRO A 59 3.09 4.00 4.41
C PRO A 59 2.13 4.14 5.61
N HIS A 60 2.61 3.77 6.80
CA HIS A 60 2.01 4.26 8.05
C HIS A 60 2.45 5.71 8.34
N PRO A 61 1.82 6.46 9.27
CA PRO A 61 2.13 7.88 9.47
C PRO A 61 3.59 8.18 9.81
N GLY A 62 4.27 7.24 10.49
CA GLY A 62 5.69 7.33 10.81
C GLY A 62 6.62 7.13 9.60
N GLU A 63 6.28 6.20 8.70
CA GLU A 63 6.96 6.07 7.39
C GLU A 63 6.71 7.31 6.53
N PHE A 64 5.46 7.77 6.46
CA PHE A 64 5.08 8.93 5.67
C PHE A 64 5.79 10.20 6.14
N SER A 65 5.88 10.41 7.45
CA SER A 65 6.68 11.47 8.09
C SER A 65 8.13 11.50 7.58
N ARG A 66 8.77 10.34 7.48
CA ARG A 66 10.15 10.20 6.95
C ARG A 66 10.23 10.43 5.44
N LEU A 67 9.19 10.08 4.69
CA LEU A 67 9.14 10.26 3.23
C LEU A 67 8.90 11.72 2.83
N THR A 68 8.17 12.48 3.65
CA THR A 68 7.80 13.87 3.33
C THR A 68 8.54 14.93 4.15
N ASP A 69 9.42 14.52 5.07
CA ASP A 69 10.05 15.41 6.05
C ASP A 69 9.04 16.28 6.83
N ARG A 70 7.87 15.71 7.16
CA ARG A 70 6.80 16.38 7.92
C ARG A 70 6.60 15.67 9.25
N THR A 71 6.28 16.42 10.32
CA THR A 71 5.96 15.78 11.61
C THR A 71 4.66 14.97 11.51
N VAL A 72 4.57 13.86 12.26
CA VAL A 72 3.33 13.06 12.35
C VAL A 72 2.15 13.93 12.79
N LYS A 73 2.36 14.90 13.69
CA LYS A 73 1.32 15.83 14.13
C LYS A 73 0.77 16.67 12.97
N ALA A 74 1.65 17.21 12.11
CA ALA A 74 1.24 17.99 10.94
C ALA A 74 0.52 17.12 9.89
N ILE A 75 0.94 15.87 9.73
CA ILE A 75 0.25 14.91 8.86
C ILE A 75 -1.15 14.62 9.38
N GLN A 76 -1.32 14.39 10.68
CA GLN A 76 -2.61 14.06 11.28
C GLN A 76 -3.60 15.23 11.28
N SER A 77 -3.13 16.48 11.30
CA SER A 77 -4.01 17.65 11.22
C SER A 77 -4.65 17.85 9.84
N ASP A 78 -3.99 17.37 8.78
CA ASP A 78 -4.54 17.40 7.41
C ASP A 78 -3.97 16.24 6.59
N ARG A 79 -4.57 15.06 6.78
CA ARG A 79 -4.10 13.83 6.13
C ARG A 79 -4.32 13.85 4.62
N ILE A 80 -5.44 14.40 4.17
CA ILE A 80 -5.82 14.44 2.76
C ILE A 80 -4.90 15.42 2.02
N GLY A 81 -4.76 16.65 2.52
CA GLY A 81 -3.87 17.64 1.93
C GLY A 81 -2.42 17.17 1.93
N ALA A 82 -1.93 16.61 3.03
CA ALA A 82 -0.57 16.06 3.08
C ALA A 82 -0.34 14.93 2.07
N ALA A 83 -1.32 14.05 1.87
CA ALA A 83 -1.25 12.96 0.90
C ALA A 83 -1.24 13.49 -0.56
N ILE A 84 -2.14 14.43 -0.89
CA ILE A 84 -2.20 15.05 -2.22
C ILE A 84 -0.91 15.81 -2.53
N ASP A 85 -0.42 16.62 -1.58
CA ASP A 85 0.83 17.37 -1.70
C ASP A 85 2.00 16.43 -2.01
N ALA A 86 2.12 15.34 -1.25
CA ALA A 86 3.19 14.37 -1.41
C ALA A 86 3.13 13.71 -2.78
N VAL A 87 1.97 13.19 -3.19
CA VAL A 87 1.79 12.52 -4.48
C VAL A 87 2.05 13.47 -5.65
N THR A 88 1.59 14.71 -5.56
CA THR A 88 1.84 15.75 -6.55
C THR A 88 3.33 16.09 -6.64
N SER A 89 4.02 16.22 -5.50
CA SER A 89 5.47 16.47 -5.45
C SER A 89 6.31 15.32 -6.00
N TRP A 90 5.75 14.11 -5.98
CA TRP A 90 6.41 12.91 -6.47
C TRP A 90 6.10 12.64 -7.94
N ALA A 91 5.22 13.39 -8.60
CA ALA A 91 4.90 13.22 -10.01
C ALA A 91 6.16 13.22 -10.89
N ASP A 92 6.22 12.32 -11.85
CA ASP A 92 7.35 12.21 -12.76
C ASP A 92 7.21 13.19 -13.95
N PRO A 93 8.29 13.46 -14.71
CA PRO A 93 8.23 14.38 -15.85
C PRO A 93 7.29 13.95 -16.98
N ALA A 94 6.92 12.67 -17.04
CA ALA A 94 5.95 12.12 -17.97
C ALA A 94 4.51 12.26 -17.46
N GLY A 95 4.30 12.87 -16.29
CA GLY A 95 3.00 13.10 -15.67
C GLY A 95 2.46 11.92 -14.88
N SER A 96 3.28 10.90 -14.62
CA SER A 96 2.87 9.71 -13.85
C SER A 96 3.11 9.93 -12.37
N SER A 97 2.07 9.73 -11.55
CA SER A 97 2.10 9.84 -10.08
C SER A 97 1.98 8.47 -9.41
N PRO A 98 2.54 8.29 -8.19
CA PRO A 98 2.26 7.08 -7.42
C PRO A 98 0.82 7.12 -6.88
N ILE A 99 0.28 5.95 -6.57
CA ILE A 99 -0.90 5.83 -5.72
C ILE A 99 -0.40 5.69 -4.28
N LEU A 100 -0.89 6.56 -3.41
CA LEU A 100 -0.55 6.58 -2.00
C LEU A 100 -1.72 6.05 -1.18
N VAL A 101 -1.46 5.10 -0.30
CA VAL A 101 -2.35 4.54 0.70
C VAL A 101 -1.79 4.92 2.08
N LEU A 102 -2.23 6.06 2.62
CA LEU A 102 -1.80 6.55 3.93
C LEU A 102 -2.62 5.88 5.04
N LYS A 103 -2.02 4.84 5.64
CA LYS A 103 -2.62 4.00 6.68
C LYS A 103 -2.90 4.78 7.97
N GLY A 104 -3.93 4.39 8.69
CA GLY A 104 -4.40 4.95 9.97
C GLY A 104 -5.93 5.06 10.00
N ALA A 105 -6.53 5.47 11.11
CA ALA A 105 -7.98 5.64 11.23
C ALA A 105 -8.53 6.57 10.13
N GLY A 106 -9.43 6.11 9.27
CA GLY A 106 -9.74 6.83 8.04
C GLY A 106 -8.59 6.74 7.03
N THR A 107 -8.35 5.55 6.46
CA THR A 107 -7.21 5.35 5.53
C THR A 107 -7.44 6.18 4.26
N VAL A 108 -6.44 6.97 3.85
CA VAL A 108 -6.55 7.85 2.68
C VAL A 108 -5.86 7.20 1.49
N VAL A 109 -6.56 7.05 0.38
CA VAL A 109 -6.03 6.60 -0.90
C VAL A 109 -6.08 7.75 -1.91
N THR A 110 -4.96 8.07 -2.56
CA THR A 110 -4.93 9.13 -3.57
C THR A 110 -3.89 8.89 -4.66
N ASP A 111 -4.23 9.28 -5.90
CA ASP A 111 -3.30 9.39 -7.03
C ASP A 111 -2.91 10.87 -7.32
N GLY A 112 -3.23 11.77 -6.39
CA GLY A 112 -3.02 13.22 -6.48
C GLY A 112 -4.15 13.96 -7.19
N ARG A 113 -5.07 13.25 -7.85
CA ARG A 113 -6.27 13.84 -8.49
C ARG A 113 -7.56 13.35 -7.84
N ARG A 114 -7.61 12.04 -7.59
CA ARG A 114 -8.70 11.36 -6.90
C ARG A 114 -8.32 11.12 -5.45
N VAL A 115 -9.32 11.13 -4.59
CA VAL A 115 -9.20 10.82 -3.17
C VAL A 115 -10.30 9.86 -2.78
N PHE A 116 -9.94 8.81 -2.08
CA PHE A 116 -10.85 7.90 -1.41
C PHE A 116 -10.46 7.84 0.07
N VAL A 117 -11.46 7.87 0.95
CA VAL A 117 -11.26 7.76 2.41
C VAL A 117 -12.00 6.52 2.88
N ASN A 118 -11.26 5.54 3.34
CA ASN A 118 -11.81 4.31 3.87
C ASN A 118 -12.26 4.51 5.31
N GLY A 119 -13.55 4.27 5.58
CA GLY A 119 -14.14 4.36 6.91
C GLY A 119 -14.09 3.04 7.71
N THR A 120 -13.78 1.91 7.06
CA THR A 120 -13.73 0.58 7.71
C THR A 120 -12.40 0.34 8.43
N GLY A 121 -12.42 -0.63 9.34
CA GLY A 121 -11.28 -1.05 10.14
C GLY A 121 -11.28 -0.45 11.55
N ASN A 122 -10.53 -1.10 12.44
CA ASN A 122 -10.50 -0.81 13.87
C ASN A 122 -9.06 -0.74 14.42
N PRO A 123 -8.87 -0.22 15.66
CA PRO A 123 -7.55 -0.10 16.28
C PRO A 123 -6.79 -1.43 16.45
N GLY A 124 -7.51 -2.56 16.56
CA GLY A 124 -6.93 -3.90 16.67
C GLY A 124 -6.08 -4.31 15.47
N MET A 125 -6.28 -3.67 14.32
CA MET A 125 -5.51 -3.93 13.09
C MET A 125 -4.09 -3.36 13.13
N ALA A 126 -3.71 -2.63 14.19
CA ALA A 126 -2.36 -2.10 14.39
C ALA A 126 -1.34 -3.18 14.87
N THR A 127 -1.59 -4.46 14.56
CA THR A 127 -0.72 -5.58 14.88
C THR A 127 0.28 -5.88 13.75
N GLY A 128 1.36 -6.59 14.09
CA GLY A 128 2.38 -6.97 13.11
C GLY A 128 1.81 -7.88 12.02
N GLY A 129 2.13 -7.59 10.75
CA GLY A 129 1.74 -8.42 9.60
C GLY A 129 0.43 -8.01 8.90
N THR A 130 -0.47 -7.24 9.53
CA THR A 130 -1.71 -6.78 8.89
C THR A 130 -1.43 -5.90 7.66
N GLY A 131 -0.39 -5.06 7.74
CA GLY A 131 0.07 -4.27 6.60
C GLY A 131 0.59 -5.12 5.42
N ASP A 132 1.12 -6.31 5.69
CA ASP A 132 1.56 -7.24 4.64
C ASP A 132 0.35 -7.92 3.99
N VAL A 133 -0.70 -8.24 4.76
CA VAL A 133 -1.99 -8.71 4.24
C VAL A 133 -2.60 -7.69 3.29
N LEU A 134 -2.70 -6.42 3.71
CA LEU A 134 -3.18 -5.33 2.85
C LEU A 134 -2.38 -5.23 1.55
N THR A 135 -1.06 -5.31 1.64
CA THR A 135 -0.19 -5.26 0.46
C THR A 135 -0.46 -6.44 -0.47
N GLY A 136 -0.52 -7.66 0.08
CA GLY A 136 -0.80 -8.87 -0.69
C GLY A 136 -2.16 -8.80 -1.38
N LEU A 137 -3.19 -8.30 -0.70
CA LEU A 137 -4.52 -8.12 -1.24
C LEU A 137 -4.54 -7.13 -2.42
N ILE A 138 -3.95 -5.94 -2.26
CA ILE A 138 -3.85 -4.95 -3.34
C ILE A 138 -3.09 -5.55 -4.53
N ALA A 139 -1.99 -6.25 -4.29
CA ALA A 139 -1.20 -6.89 -5.35
C ALA A 139 -2.00 -7.96 -6.10
N ALA A 140 -2.75 -8.79 -5.38
CA ALA A 140 -3.58 -9.85 -5.95
C ALA A 140 -4.67 -9.27 -6.84
N VAL A 141 -5.38 -8.23 -6.37
CA VAL A 141 -6.45 -7.57 -7.11
C VAL A 141 -5.91 -6.86 -8.36
N ILE A 142 -4.73 -6.24 -8.29
CA ILE A 142 -4.10 -5.69 -9.50
C ILE A 142 -3.68 -6.81 -10.46
N GLY A 143 -3.18 -7.93 -9.93
CA GLY A 143 -2.85 -9.12 -10.71
C GLY A 143 -4.04 -9.72 -11.47
N GLN A 144 -5.25 -9.52 -10.95
CA GLN A 144 -6.51 -9.90 -11.61
C GLN A 144 -6.96 -8.91 -12.70
N GLY A 145 -6.27 -7.78 -12.86
CA GLY A 145 -6.50 -6.81 -13.95
C GLY A 145 -7.20 -5.51 -13.52
N LEU A 146 -7.47 -5.31 -12.22
CA LEU A 146 -8.07 -4.07 -11.75
C LEU A 146 -7.05 -2.91 -11.79
N ALA A 147 -7.50 -1.72 -12.18
CA ALA A 147 -6.63 -0.56 -12.24
C ALA A 147 -6.09 -0.22 -10.84
N PRO A 148 -4.81 0.19 -10.70
CA PRO A 148 -4.16 0.17 -9.39
C PRO A 148 -4.73 1.15 -8.36
N PHE A 149 -5.37 2.25 -8.76
CA PHE A 149 -6.11 3.10 -7.81
C PHE A 149 -7.36 2.40 -7.27
N ASP A 150 -8.14 1.79 -8.16
CA ASP A 150 -9.38 1.10 -7.80
C ASP A 150 -9.07 -0.15 -6.97
N ALA A 151 -7.98 -0.86 -7.31
CA ALA A 151 -7.46 -1.97 -6.51
C ALA A 151 -6.97 -1.54 -5.13
N ALA A 152 -6.35 -0.35 -5.01
CA ALA A 152 -5.99 0.19 -3.71
C ALA A 152 -7.24 0.53 -2.87
N CYS A 153 -8.27 1.11 -3.49
CA CYS A 153 -9.54 1.44 -2.80
C CYS A 153 -10.26 0.17 -2.32
N LEU A 154 -10.43 -0.82 -3.21
CA LEU A 154 -11.04 -2.11 -2.86
C LEU A 154 -10.22 -2.82 -1.78
N GLY A 155 -8.90 -2.88 -1.94
CA GLY A 155 -8.01 -3.54 -1.01
C GLY A 155 -8.07 -2.94 0.40
N VAL A 156 -8.07 -1.62 0.55
CA VAL A 156 -8.18 -1.01 1.90
C VAL A 156 -9.56 -1.22 2.52
N HIS A 157 -10.62 -1.19 1.71
CA HIS A 157 -11.99 -1.34 2.19
C HIS A 157 -12.25 -2.77 2.68
N VAL A 158 -11.94 -3.77 1.85
CA VAL A 158 -12.08 -5.20 2.19
C VAL A 158 -11.19 -5.56 3.38
N HIS A 159 -9.95 -5.08 3.41
CA HIS A 159 -9.05 -5.29 4.54
C HIS A 159 -9.61 -4.69 5.83
N GLY A 160 -10.19 -3.48 5.78
CA GLY A 160 -10.85 -2.86 6.93
C GLY A 160 -12.08 -3.63 7.39
N ALA A 161 -12.95 -4.02 6.44
CA ALA A 161 -14.16 -4.78 6.73
C ALA A 161 -13.85 -6.15 7.35
N ALA A 162 -12.85 -6.87 6.84
CA ALA A 162 -12.38 -8.11 7.45
C ALA A 162 -11.82 -7.88 8.86
N GLY A 163 -11.16 -6.75 9.09
CA GLY A 163 -10.71 -6.36 10.43
C GLY A 163 -11.88 -6.11 11.38
N ASP A 164 -12.94 -5.46 10.94
CA ASP A 164 -14.13 -5.19 11.75
C ASP A 164 -14.86 -6.48 12.12
N LEU A 165 -15.01 -7.41 11.16
CA LEU A 165 -15.50 -8.76 11.43
C LEU A 165 -14.65 -9.48 12.48
N ALA A 166 -13.33 -9.47 12.33
CA ALA A 166 -12.43 -10.10 13.30
C ALA A 166 -12.57 -9.51 14.71
N ALA A 167 -12.76 -8.19 14.80
CA ALA A 167 -12.94 -7.51 16.07
C ALA A 167 -14.30 -7.83 16.71
N GLU A 168 -15.36 -8.04 15.92
CA GLU A 168 -16.66 -8.50 16.42
C GLU A 168 -16.58 -9.92 17.01
N GLU A 169 -15.81 -10.82 16.37
CA GLU A 169 -15.70 -12.22 16.81
C GLU A 169 -14.71 -12.44 17.96
N LEU A 170 -13.54 -11.82 17.87
CA LEU A 170 -12.39 -12.12 18.74
C LEU A 170 -12.07 -10.98 19.71
N GLY A 171 -12.59 -9.78 19.45
CA GLY A 171 -12.21 -8.55 20.12
C GLY A 171 -10.95 -7.91 19.50
N GLU A 172 -10.90 -6.58 19.52
CA GLU A 172 -9.81 -5.78 18.91
C GLU A 172 -8.41 -6.19 19.40
N ALA A 173 -8.26 -6.52 20.68
CA ALA A 173 -6.96 -6.81 21.29
C ALA A 173 -6.40 -8.19 20.90
N SER A 174 -7.26 -9.11 20.45
CA SER A 174 -6.90 -10.49 20.12
C SER A 174 -6.73 -10.73 18.62
N LEU A 175 -7.09 -9.75 17.79
CA LEU A 175 -7.01 -9.81 16.34
C LEU A 175 -5.56 -9.98 15.85
N THR A 176 -5.34 -11.00 15.02
CA THR A 176 -4.07 -11.24 14.34
C THR A 176 -4.21 -11.08 12.83
N ALA A 177 -3.07 -11.02 12.13
CA ALA A 177 -3.04 -11.00 10.67
C ALA A 177 -3.64 -12.26 10.03
N VAL A 178 -3.62 -13.40 10.72
CA VAL A 178 -4.19 -14.66 10.22
C VAL A 178 -5.72 -14.61 10.27
N ASP A 179 -6.29 -14.14 11.39
CA ASP A 179 -7.74 -13.97 11.52
C ASP A 179 -8.29 -13.04 10.44
N LEU A 180 -7.53 -11.99 10.12
CA LEU A 180 -7.82 -11.07 9.01
C LEU A 180 -7.91 -11.81 7.67
N ILE A 181 -6.96 -12.71 7.37
CA ILE A 181 -6.95 -13.49 6.13
C ILE A 181 -8.17 -14.41 6.05
N ASP A 182 -8.51 -15.08 7.16
CA ASP A 182 -9.62 -16.03 7.21
C ASP A 182 -10.97 -15.37 6.94
N LEU A 183 -11.12 -14.07 7.27
CA LEU A 183 -12.34 -13.30 7.07
C LEU A 183 -12.37 -12.47 5.77
N LEU A 184 -11.30 -12.46 4.97
CA LEU A 184 -11.29 -11.78 3.66
C LEU A 184 -12.41 -12.25 2.72
N PRO A 185 -12.71 -13.56 2.58
CA PRO A 185 -13.77 -14.02 1.68
C PRO A 185 -15.16 -13.50 2.08
N GLU A 186 -15.44 -13.43 3.38
CA GLU A 186 -16.71 -12.91 3.88
C GLU A 186 -16.82 -11.40 3.66
N ALA A 187 -15.75 -10.66 3.94
CA ALA A 187 -15.69 -9.22 3.68
C ALA A 187 -15.94 -8.90 2.19
N LEU A 188 -15.33 -9.65 1.27
CA LEU A 188 -15.54 -9.51 -0.17
C LEU A 188 -17.00 -9.77 -0.58
N ALA A 189 -17.61 -10.84 -0.05
CA ALA A 189 -18.97 -11.22 -0.41
C ALA A 189 -20.03 -10.18 0.02
N ARG A 190 -19.76 -9.42 1.08
CA ARG A 190 -20.68 -8.36 1.56
C ARG A 190 -20.68 -7.12 0.67
N ASP A 191 -19.61 -6.89 -0.10
CA ASP A 191 -19.47 -5.73 -0.99
C ASP A 191 -20.03 -5.96 -2.41
N ASP A 192 -20.37 -7.20 -2.76
CA ASP A 192 -20.98 -7.57 -4.04
C ASP A 192 -22.52 -7.38 -4.08
N THR A 193 -23.14 -6.85 -3.00
CA THR A 193 -24.61 -6.72 -2.83
C THR A 193 -25.08 -5.28 -2.93
#